data_AF-A0A4Q0IGJ0-F1
#
_entry.id   AF-A0A4Q0IGJ0-F1
#
_cell.length_a   1.000
_cell.length_b   1.000
_cell.length_c   1.000
_cell.angle_alpha   90.00
_cell.angle_beta   90.00
_cell.angle_gamma   90.00
#
_symmetry.space_group_name_H-M   'P 1'
#
loop_
_entity.id
_entity.type
_entity.pdbx_description
1 polymer ?
#
loop_
_entity_poly.entity_id
_entity_poly.type
_entity_poly.pdbx_seq_one_letter_code
_entity_poly.pdbx_strand_id
1 'polypeptide(L)'
;GLVQIGTGSTSVRLTEKGLPLFFRTCPRDDAQGKSAAAAIVKGGYKAVALLHDNSSYAKGLAEETRTALEKAGVKVIFYDALTPGERDYTAILTKLKAAGPDLVFFTGYYPETGMLLRQKKEMGWNVPMMGGDAANHQDLVKIAGS
;
A
#
# COMPACT_ATOMS: atom_id res chain seq x y z
N GLY A 1 30.22 -5.72 15.54
CA GLY A 1 29.85 -5.50 14.14
C GLY A 1 29.19 -6.76 13.61
N LEU A 2 27.87 -6.80 13.61
CA LEU A 2 27.09 -7.92 13.09
C LEU A 2 26.62 -7.58 11.68
N VAL A 3 26.76 -8.50 10.74
CA VAL A 3 26.18 -8.38 9.40
C VAL A 3 24.68 -8.62 9.50
N GLN A 4 23.89 -7.75 8.87
CA GLN A 4 22.44 -7.88 8.79
C GLN A 4 22.01 -7.92 7.33
N ILE A 5 21.22 -8.94 6.97
CA ILE A 5 20.62 -9.10 5.65
C ILE A 5 19.11 -9.02 5.81
N GLY A 6 18.49 -7.94 5.32
CA GLY A 6 17.04 -7.77 5.32
C GLY A 6 16.40 -8.49 4.13
N THR A 7 15.47 -9.41 4.38
CA THR A 7 14.78 -10.17 3.33
C THR A 7 13.42 -9.58 2.93
N GLY A 8 12.86 -8.67 3.74
CA GLY A 8 11.58 -8.00 3.48
C GLY A 8 11.56 -6.53 3.92
N SER A 9 12.73 -5.94 4.19
CA SER A 9 12.83 -4.54 4.63
C SER A 9 13.07 -3.62 3.43
N THR A 10 12.00 -3.08 2.87
CA THR A 10 12.00 -2.33 1.61
C THR A 10 12.27 -0.83 1.79
N SER A 11 12.17 -0.30 3.02
CA SER A 11 12.40 1.12 3.31
C SER A 11 13.71 1.64 2.70
N VAL A 12 13.58 2.68 1.88
CA VAL A 12 14.69 3.38 1.22
C VAL A 12 15.75 3.80 2.24
N ARG A 13 15.31 4.38 3.37
CA ARG A 13 16.16 4.96 4.41
C ARG A 13 17.16 3.98 5.02
N LEU A 14 16.89 2.67 5.02
CA LEU A 14 17.78 1.68 5.64
C LEU A 14 19.18 1.65 4.99
N THR A 15 19.28 1.81 3.68
CA THR A 15 20.56 1.82 2.95
C THR A 15 21.14 3.23 2.74
N GLU A 16 20.41 4.28 3.11
CA GLU A 16 20.87 5.67 2.99
C GLU A 16 21.42 6.24 4.29
N LYS A 17 21.27 5.50 5.40
CA LYS A 17 21.88 5.82 6.71
C LYS A 17 23.39 5.56 6.76
N GLY A 18 24.00 5.03 5.69
CA GLY A 18 25.42 4.69 5.66
C GLY A 18 25.80 3.51 6.56
N LEU A 19 24.87 2.57 6.81
CA LEU A 19 25.12 1.37 7.63
C LEU A 19 26.01 0.39 6.85
N PRO A 20 27.30 0.21 7.21
CA PRO A 20 28.26 -0.50 6.36
C PRO A 20 28.07 -2.02 6.33
N LEU A 21 27.29 -2.57 7.28
CA LEU A 21 27.06 -4.01 7.43
C LEU A 21 25.59 -4.40 7.15
N PHE A 22 24.80 -3.48 6.59
CA PHE A 22 23.41 -3.76 6.22
C PHE A 22 23.28 -3.99 4.72
N PHE A 23 22.70 -5.13 4.35
CA PHE A 23 22.38 -5.51 2.97
C PHE A 23 20.91 -5.94 2.89
N ARG A 24 20.37 -6.05 1.67
CA ARG A 24 19.02 -6.57 1.45
C ARG A 24 18.94 -7.42 0.18
N THR A 25 18.03 -8.39 0.18
CA THR A 25 17.70 -9.20 -1.01
C THR A 25 16.35 -8.84 -1.62
N CYS A 26 15.57 -7.97 -0.95
CA CYS A 26 14.32 -7.41 -1.45
C CYS A 26 14.54 -6.06 -2.18
N PRO A 27 13.62 -5.65 -3.06
CA PRO A 27 13.64 -4.32 -3.66
C PRO A 27 13.41 -3.21 -2.62
N ARG A 28 13.64 -1.97 -3.04
CA ARG A 28 13.29 -0.76 -2.28
C ARG A 28 11.89 -0.25 -2.65
N ASP A 29 11.29 0.53 -1.75
CA ASP A 29 9.96 1.14 -1.96
C ASP A 29 9.89 2.07 -3.18
N ASP A 30 10.98 2.71 -3.58
CA ASP A 30 11.05 3.57 -4.77
C ASP A 30 10.96 2.77 -6.08
N ALA A 31 11.59 1.59 -6.15
CA ALA A 31 11.44 0.66 -7.26
C ALA A 31 10.03 0.08 -7.30
N GLN A 32 9.48 -0.27 -6.14
CA GLN A 32 8.14 -0.84 -6.02
C GLN A 32 7.05 0.18 -6.36
N GLY A 33 7.16 1.43 -5.87
CA GLY A 33 6.19 2.49 -6.14
C GLY A 33 6.13 2.85 -7.63
N LYS A 34 7.28 2.86 -8.33
CA LYS A 34 7.33 2.99 -9.79
C LYS A 34 6.62 1.82 -10.49
N SER A 35 6.85 0.60 -10.03
CA SER A 35 6.18 -0.59 -10.59
C SER A 35 4.67 -0.55 -10.34
N ALA A 36 4.22 -0.13 -9.16
CA ALA A 36 2.82 0.05 -8.83
C ALA A 36 2.18 1.11 -9.74
N ALA A 37 2.79 2.29 -9.86
CA ALA A 37 2.29 3.34 -10.74
C ALA A 37 2.20 2.88 -12.22
N ALA A 38 3.21 2.15 -12.71
CA ALA A 38 3.18 1.60 -14.06
C ALA A 38 2.03 0.59 -14.26
N ALA A 39 1.77 -0.27 -13.27
CA ALA A 39 0.65 -1.21 -13.31
C ALA A 39 -0.71 -0.49 -13.28
N ILE A 40 -0.84 0.57 -12.47
CA ILE A 40 -2.04 1.41 -12.39
C ILE A 40 -2.33 2.10 -13.74
N VAL A 41 -1.31 2.73 -14.34
CA VAL A 41 -1.41 3.37 -15.65
C VAL A 41 -1.80 2.36 -16.72
N LYS A 42 -1.15 1.19 -16.73
CA LYS A 42 -1.47 0.10 -17.68
C LYS A 42 -2.89 -0.42 -17.51
N GLY A 43 -3.41 -0.43 -16.27
CA GLY A 43 -4.79 -0.80 -15.95
C GLY A 43 -5.83 0.25 -16.38
N GLY A 44 -5.41 1.44 -16.81
CA GLY A 44 -6.30 2.50 -17.28
C GLY A 44 -7.01 3.28 -16.16
N TYR A 45 -6.58 3.13 -14.91
CA TYR A 45 -7.11 3.86 -13.76
C TYR A 45 -6.69 5.32 -13.78
N LYS A 46 -7.59 6.23 -13.43
CA LYS A 46 -7.42 7.69 -13.55
C LYS A 46 -7.60 8.43 -12.23
N ALA A 47 -8.34 7.83 -11.30
CA ALA A 47 -8.77 8.45 -10.05
C ALA A 47 -8.44 7.53 -8.88
N VAL A 48 -7.18 7.58 -8.43
CA VAL A 48 -6.64 6.63 -7.45
C VAL A 48 -6.79 7.18 -6.04
N ALA A 49 -7.19 6.33 -5.11
CA ALA A 49 -7.07 6.59 -3.68
C ALA A 49 -5.86 5.85 -3.11
N LEU A 50 -5.04 6.55 -2.34
CA LEU A 50 -3.92 6.00 -1.59
C LEU A 50 -4.30 5.92 -0.10
N LEU A 51 -4.19 4.74 0.48
CA LEU A 51 -4.39 4.51 1.91
C LEU A 51 -3.15 3.82 2.47
N HIS A 52 -2.64 4.29 3.61
CA HIS A 52 -1.48 3.68 4.23
C HIS A 52 -1.70 3.34 5.71
N ASP A 53 -0.96 2.38 6.24
CA ASP A 53 -1.08 1.92 7.63
C ASP A 53 -0.34 2.82 8.66
N ASN A 54 0.12 3.99 8.22
CA ASN A 54 0.82 5.02 9.00
C ASN A 54 2.27 4.66 9.40
N SER A 55 2.74 3.44 9.12
CA SER A 55 4.13 3.04 9.34
C SER A 55 5.09 3.75 8.39
N SER A 56 6.38 3.80 8.74
CA SER A 56 7.40 4.43 7.88
C SER A 56 7.57 3.71 6.54
N TYR A 57 7.39 2.39 6.51
CA TYR A 57 7.39 1.59 5.29
C TYR A 57 6.22 1.99 4.39
N ALA A 58 5.00 1.88 4.91
CA ALA A 58 3.79 2.13 4.15
C ALA A 58 3.74 3.56 3.59
N LYS A 59 4.05 4.56 4.44
CA LYS A 59 4.14 5.95 4.01
C LYS A 59 5.17 6.14 2.90
N GLY A 60 6.35 5.54 3.04
CA GLY A 60 7.39 5.60 2.01
C GLY A 60 6.88 5.08 0.67
N LEU A 61 6.30 3.88 0.66
CA LEU A 61 5.74 3.29 -0.55
C LEU A 61 4.58 4.11 -1.14
N ALA A 62 3.71 4.66 -0.30
CA ALA A 62 2.60 5.51 -0.73
C ALA A 62 3.10 6.79 -1.41
N GLU A 63 4.09 7.47 -0.84
CA GLU A 63 4.66 8.70 -1.39
C GLU A 63 5.46 8.46 -2.69
N GLU A 64 6.24 7.38 -2.75
CA GLU A 64 6.95 6.99 -3.97
C GLU A 64 5.97 6.68 -5.11
N THR A 65 4.88 5.97 -4.80
CA THR A 65 3.81 5.67 -5.77
C THR A 65 3.07 6.93 -6.19
N ARG A 66 2.71 7.80 -5.24
CA ARG A 66 2.06 9.09 -5.52
C ARG A 66 2.89 9.94 -6.46
N THR A 67 4.18 10.09 -6.17
CA THR A 67 5.13 10.85 -7.00
C THR A 67 5.22 10.26 -8.42
N ALA A 68 5.23 8.93 -8.55
CA ALA A 68 5.26 8.27 -9.85
C ALA A 68 3.93 8.42 -10.63
N LEU A 69 2.78 8.36 -9.94
CA LEU A 69 1.46 8.60 -10.54
C LEU A 69 1.29 10.03 -11.03
N GLU A 70 1.71 11.02 -10.24
CA GLU A 70 1.68 12.44 -10.61
C GLU A 70 2.52 12.71 -11.87
N LYS A 71 3.71 12.12 -11.96
CA LYS A 71 4.56 12.18 -13.17
C LYS A 71 3.93 11.50 -14.39
N ALA A 72 3.08 10.50 -14.18
CA ALA A 72 2.34 9.81 -15.23
C ALA A 72 0.98 10.48 -15.56
N GLY A 73 0.63 11.58 -14.90
CA GLY A 73 -0.63 12.30 -15.13
C GLY A 73 -1.88 11.63 -14.53
N VAL A 74 -1.69 10.66 -13.62
CA VAL A 74 -2.80 10.02 -12.88
C VAL A 74 -3.09 10.81 -11.60
N LYS A 75 -4.36 11.09 -11.32
CA LYS A 75 -4.74 11.87 -10.14
C LYS A 75 -4.88 10.98 -8.92
N VAL A 76 -4.19 11.36 -7.84
CA VAL A 76 -4.48 10.86 -6.50
C VAL A 76 -5.56 11.75 -5.89
N ILE A 77 -6.78 11.22 -5.79
CA ILE A 77 -7.96 11.98 -5.34
C ILE A 77 -8.24 11.83 -3.84
N PHE A 78 -7.55 10.90 -3.20
CA PHE A 78 -7.64 10.63 -1.77
C PHE A 78 -6.29 10.14 -1.28
N TYR A 79 -5.85 10.66 -0.14
CA TYR A 79 -4.62 10.25 0.54
C TYR A 79 -4.84 10.36 2.04
N ASP A 80 -4.80 9.22 2.76
CA ASP A 80 -5.00 9.21 4.21
C ASP A 80 -4.34 7.97 4.86
N ALA A 81 -4.34 7.95 6.19
CA ALA A 81 -3.93 6.83 7.02
C ALA A 81 -5.13 6.05 7.58
N LEU A 82 -4.91 4.75 7.80
CA LEU A 82 -5.62 4.02 8.85
C LEU A 82 -4.70 3.78 10.06
N THR A 83 -5.29 3.37 11.18
CA THR A 83 -4.55 2.88 12.34
C THR A 83 -4.57 1.35 12.34
N PRO A 84 -3.41 0.66 12.32
CA PRO A 84 -3.36 -0.80 12.35
C PRO A 84 -4.02 -1.40 13.60
N GLY A 85 -4.53 -2.62 13.48
CA GLY A 85 -5.14 -3.36 14.59
C GLY A 85 -6.56 -2.93 14.96
N GLU A 86 -7.16 -1.98 14.24
CA GLU A 86 -8.59 -1.68 14.40
C GLU A 86 -9.46 -2.83 13.88
N ARG A 87 -10.58 -3.06 14.54
CA ARG A 87 -11.57 -4.06 14.12
C ARG A 87 -12.56 -3.52 13.09
N ASP A 88 -12.65 -2.21 12.96
CA ASP A 88 -13.63 -1.51 12.16
C ASP A 88 -12.97 -0.36 11.38
N TYR A 89 -12.92 -0.51 10.06
CA TYR A 89 -12.41 0.47 9.09
C TYR A 89 -13.55 1.10 8.28
N THR A 90 -14.82 0.92 8.68
CA THR A 90 -15.99 1.44 7.93
C THR A 90 -15.95 2.95 7.78
N ALA A 91 -15.43 3.68 8.77
CA ALA A 91 -15.29 5.14 8.71
C ALA A 91 -14.35 5.59 7.58
N ILE A 92 -13.16 4.99 7.47
CA ILE A 92 -12.20 5.35 6.41
C ILE A 92 -12.68 4.84 5.04
N LEU A 93 -13.30 3.65 4.99
CA LEU A 93 -13.91 3.12 3.77
C LEU A 93 -15.06 3.99 3.26
N THR A 94 -15.84 4.60 4.17
CA THR A 94 -16.92 5.52 3.80
C THR A 94 -16.37 6.81 3.18
N LYS A 95 -15.31 7.38 3.77
CA LYS A 95 -14.61 8.54 3.20
C LYS A 95 -14.02 8.22 1.82
N LEU A 96 -13.36 7.06 1.70
CA LEU A 96 -12.82 6.57 0.43
C LEU A 96 -13.91 6.41 -0.63
N LYS A 97 -15.03 5.77 -0.29
CA LYS A 97 -16.17 5.58 -1.20
C LYS A 97 -16.76 6.92 -1.64
N ALA A 98 -16.87 7.89 -0.73
CA ALA A 98 -17.37 9.24 -1.03
C ALA A 98 -16.44 10.04 -1.96
N ALA A 99 -15.12 9.83 -1.86
CA ALA A 99 -14.15 10.43 -2.79
C ALA A 99 -14.29 9.90 -4.22
N GLY A 100 -14.90 8.72 -4.40
CA GLY A 100 -15.20 8.14 -5.72
C GLY A 100 -14.00 7.66 -6.54
N PRO A 101 -13.01 6.93 -5.97
CA PRO A 101 -11.89 6.42 -6.75
C PRO A 101 -12.31 5.26 -7.66
N ASP A 102 -11.58 5.11 -8.77
CA ASP A 102 -11.68 3.94 -9.65
C ASP A 102 -10.70 2.82 -9.26
N LEU A 103 -9.74 3.11 -8.36
CA LEU A 103 -8.85 2.16 -7.72
C LEU A 103 -8.45 2.65 -6.32
N VAL A 104 -8.39 1.73 -5.36
CA VAL A 104 -7.72 1.97 -4.06
C VAL A 104 -6.39 1.22 -4.05
N PHE A 105 -5.30 1.89 -3.75
CA PHE A 105 -4.02 1.27 -3.47
C PHE A 105 -3.70 1.41 -1.97
N PHE A 106 -3.64 0.26 -1.29
CA PHE A 106 -3.33 0.19 0.13
C PHE A 106 -1.88 -0.25 0.33
N THR A 107 -1.11 0.57 1.05
CA THR A 107 0.26 0.26 1.46
C THR A 107 0.26 -0.08 2.94
N GLY A 108 0.47 -1.34 3.27
CA GLY A 108 0.40 -1.86 4.63
C GLY A 108 0.41 -3.38 4.61
N TYR A 109 0.15 -4.00 5.75
CA TYR A 109 0.27 -5.45 5.91
C TYR A 109 -1.03 -6.20 5.59
N TYR A 110 -0.88 -7.51 5.39
CA TYR A 110 -1.98 -8.41 5.06
C TYR A 110 -3.16 -8.42 6.06
N PRO A 111 -3.02 -8.22 7.39
CA PRO A 111 -4.17 -8.24 8.29
C PRO A 111 -5.14 -7.10 8.00
N GLU A 112 -4.63 -5.87 7.90
CA GLU A 112 -5.39 -4.68 7.53
C GLU A 112 -5.95 -4.80 6.13
N THR A 113 -5.15 -5.30 5.17
CA THR A 113 -5.61 -5.52 3.79
C THR A 113 -6.82 -6.46 3.76
N GLY A 114 -6.77 -7.57 4.50
CA GLY A 114 -7.87 -8.53 4.58
C GLY A 114 -9.13 -7.93 5.19
N MET A 115 -8.99 -7.18 6.28
CA MET A 115 -10.10 -6.50 6.96
C MET A 115 -10.76 -5.44 6.06
N LEU A 116 -9.96 -4.64 5.35
CA LEU A 116 -10.47 -3.66 4.39
C LEU A 116 -11.25 -4.34 3.26
N LEU A 117 -10.71 -5.42 2.69
CA LEU A 117 -11.38 -6.18 1.62
C LEU A 117 -12.72 -6.75 2.09
N ARG A 118 -12.77 -7.34 3.30
CA ARG A 118 -13.99 -7.90 3.88
C ARG A 118 -15.06 -6.82 4.09
N GLN A 119 -14.73 -5.75 4.79
CA GLN A 119 -15.70 -4.69 5.10
C GLN A 119 -16.15 -3.94 3.86
N LYS A 120 -15.26 -3.72 2.90
CA LYS A 120 -15.60 -3.15 1.59
C LYS A 120 -16.63 -4.02 0.84
N LYS A 121 -16.48 -5.35 0.91
CA LYS A 121 -17.46 -6.30 0.35
C LYS A 121 -18.80 -6.21 1.08
N GLU A 122 -18.80 -6.17 2.41
CA GLU A 122 -20.02 -5.98 3.23
C GLU A 122 -20.76 -4.68 2.87
N MET A 123 -20.03 -3.60 2.55
CA MET A 123 -20.56 -2.31 2.09
C MET A 123 -21.05 -2.31 0.63
N GLY A 124 -20.99 -3.45 -0.07
CA GLY A 124 -21.35 -3.56 -1.49
C GLY A 124 -20.49 -2.68 -2.41
N TRP A 125 -19.25 -2.37 -2.01
CA TRP A 125 -18.39 -1.46 -2.77
C TRP A 125 -17.40 -2.22 -3.65
N ASN A 126 -17.62 -2.16 -4.96
CA ASN A 126 -16.94 -3.03 -5.94
C ASN A 126 -15.69 -2.43 -6.61
N VAL A 127 -15.19 -1.27 -6.15
CA VAL A 127 -13.95 -0.68 -6.69
C VAL A 127 -12.76 -1.63 -6.46
N PRO A 128 -11.87 -1.88 -7.43
CA PRO A 128 -10.72 -2.75 -7.20
C PRO A 128 -9.78 -2.21 -6.11
N MET A 129 -9.11 -3.13 -5.42
CA MET A 129 -8.03 -2.81 -4.47
C MET A 129 -6.72 -3.43 -4.95
N MET A 130 -5.64 -2.67 -4.87
CA MET A 130 -4.25 -3.12 -5.05
C MET A 130 -3.53 -3.04 -3.69
N GLY A 131 -2.63 -3.98 -3.41
CA GLY A 131 -1.82 -4.01 -2.20
C GLY A 131 -0.32 -3.90 -2.49
N GLY A 132 0.44 -3.44 -1.50
CA GLY A 132 1.91 -3.55 -1.49
C GLY A 132 2.39 -5.00 -1.34
N ASP A 133 3.71 -5.18 -1.29
CA ASP A 133 4.37 -6.48 -1.12
C ASP A 133 3.98 -7.15 0.20
N ALA A 134 3.79 -6.38 1.27
CA ALA A 134 3.39 -6.87 2.58
C ALA A 134 1.95 -7.42 2.65
N ALA A 135 1.15 -7.22 1.60
CA ALA A 135 -0.14 -7.89 1.44
C ALA A 135 0.00 -9.34 0.91
N ASN A 136 1.14 -9.70 0.32
CA ASN A 136 1.38 -11.02 -0.27
C ASN A 136 1.63 -12.08 0.82
N HIS A 137 0.56 -12.52 1.48
CA HIS A 137 0.59 -13.51 2.54
C HIS A 137 -0.57 -14.51 2.39
N GLN A 138 -0.34 -15.78 2.72
CA GLN A 138 -1.36 -16.83 2.58
C GLN A 138 -2.62 -16.57 3.41
N ASP A 139 -2.46 -15.93 4.57
CA ASP A 139 -3.59 -15.62 5.46
C ASP A 139 -4.46 -14.46 4.96
N LEU A 140 -4.01 -13.68 3.97
CA LEU A 140 -4.83 -12.61 3.39
C LEU A 140 -6.21 -13.14 2.96
N VAL A 141 -6.22 -14.25 2.23
CA VAL A 141 -7.45 -14.86 1.70
C VAL A 141 -8.34 -15.36 2.84
N LYS A 142 -7.75 -15.86 3.93
CA LYS A 142 -8.50 -16.32 5.10
C LYS A 142 -9.23 -15.18 5.79
N ILE A 143 -8.57 -14.02 5.93
CA ILE A 143 -9.15 -12.83 6.57
C ILE A 143 -10.21 -12.16 5.66
N ALA A 144 -9.92 -12.06 4.36
CA ALA A 144 -10.81 -11.42 3.40
C ALA A 144 -12.04 -12.27 3.02
N GLY A 145 -11.91 -13.60 3.11
CA GLY A 145 -12.92 -14.57 2.70
C GLY A 145 -13.80 -15.12 3.82
N SER A 146 -13.46 -14.87 5.09
CA SER A 146 -14.31 -15.14 6.26
C SER A 146 -15.52 -14.20 6.27
#